data_AF-A0AAU8RQG0-F1
#
_entry.id   AF-A0AAU8RQG0-F1
#
_cell.length_a   1.000
_cell.length_b   1.000
_cell.length_c   1.000
_cell.angle_alpha   90.00
_cell.angle_beta   90.00
_cell.angle_gamma   90.00
#
_symmetry.space_group_name_H-M   'P 1'
#
loop_
_entity.id
_entity.type
_entity.pdbx_description
1 polymer ?
#
loop_
_entity_poly.entity_id
_entity_poly.type
_entity_poly.pdbx_seq_one_letter_code
_entity_poly.pdbx_strand_id
1 'polypeptide(L)'
;MSLYEHSKKLEKLAKRLIQIDSNGECGILGKWNANVFYVDRKKCWIISNAKTQYLVILTDIKSADLKNIEEIFKNAFYGQLVYDGIITGFENVSVKIGGLDFLPTYNDKKLTVFKIIISAN
;
A
#
# COMPACT_ATOMS: atom_id res chain seq x y z
N MET A 1 15.06 -2.00 -22.39
CA MET A 1 14.12 -3.14 -22.51
C MET A 1 13.87 -3.91 -21.21
N SER A 2 14.72 -3.85 -20.18
CA SER A 2 14.56 -4.68 -18.96
C SER A 2 13.57 -4.13 -17.91
N LEU A 3 13.38 -2.80 -17.79
CA LEU A 3 12.51 -2.21 -16.76
C LEU A 3 11.01 -2.55 -16.92
N TYR A 4 10.56 -2.76 -18.15
CA TYR A 4 9.14 -3.01 -18.48
C TYR A 4 8.68 -4.44 -18.12
N GLU A 5 9.57 -5.44 -18.15
CA GLU A 5 9.19 -6.82 -17.80
C GLU A 5 9.09 -7.04 -16.29
N HIS A 6 9.90 -6.31 -15.50
CA HIS A 6 9.87 -6.39 -14.04
C HIS A 6 8.65 -5.70 -13.41
N SER A 7 8.00 -4.77 -14.12
CA SER A 7 6.71 -4.20 -13.70
C SER A 7 5.59 -5.22 -13.89
N LYS A 8 5.53 -5.91 -15.04
CA LYS A 8 4.52 -6.95 -15.34
C LYS A 8 4.52 -8.12 -14.35
N LYS A 9 5.69 -8.60 -13.92
CA LYS A 9 5.78 -9.69 -12.92
C LYS A 9 5.18 -9.30 -11.57
N LEU A 10 5.43 -8.07 -11.13
CA LEU A 10 4.90 -7.58 -9.86
C LEU A 10 3.43 -7.17 -9.99
N GLU A 11 3.03 -6.57 -11.10
CA GLU A 11 1.62 -6.40 -11.44
C GLU A 11 0.87 -7.73 -11.31
N LYS A 12 1.43 -8.83 -11.83
CA LYS A 12 0.85 -10.16 -11.71
C LYS A 12 0.81 -10.67 -10.26
N LEU A 13 1.80 -10.34 -9.43
CA LEU A 13 1.84 -10.72 -8.01
C LEU A 13 0.92 -9.85 -7.15
N ALA A 14 0.88 -8.55 -7.36
CA ALA A 14 -0.06 -7.63 -6.74
C ALA A 14 -1.50 -8.02 -7.10
N LYS A 15 -1.76 -8.40 -8.36
CA LYS A 15 -3.04 -8.99 -8.77
C LYS A 15 -3.42 -10.27 -8.03
N ARG A 16 -2.46 -11.03 -7.49
CA ARG A 16 -2.75 -12.19 -6.63
C ARG A 16 -3.11 -11.80 -5.21
N LEU A 17 -2.67 -10.63 -4.74
CA LEU A 17 -3.07 -10.08 -3.45
C LEU A 17 -4.49 -9.52 -3.53
N ILE A 18 -4.95 -9.13 -4.72
CA ILE A 18 -6.27 -8.56 -4.93
C ILE A 18 -7.36 -9.58 -4.57
N GLN A 19 -8.17 -9.26 -3.57
CA GLN A 19 -9.40 -9.98 -3.26
C GLN A 19 -10.52 -9.51 -4.20
N ILE A 20 -11.24 -10.46 -4.81
CA ILE A 20 -12.25 -10.18 -5.84
C ILE A 20 -13.59 -9.78 -5.23
N ASP A 21 -13.88 -10.25 -4.02
CA ASP A 21 -15.12 -9.97 -3.30
C ASP A 21 -14.79 -9.31 -1.97
N SER A 22 -14.89 -7.99 -1.92
CA SER A 22 -15.01 -7.28 -0.65
C SER A 22 -16.09 -6.21 -0.79
N ASN A 23 -17.29 -6.53 -0.35
CA ASN A 23 -18.25 -5.52 0.11
C ASN A 23 -17.82 -4.90 1.46
N GLY A 24 -16.52 -4.97 1.79
CA GLY A 24 -15.98 -4.59 3.08
C GLY A 24 -16.05 -3.09 3.29
N GLU A 25 -16.75 -2.68 4.34
CA GLU A 25 -16.66 -1.32 4.84
C GLU A 25 -15.19 -1.01 5.18
N CYS A 26 -14.71 0.17 4.77
CA CYS A 26 -13.38 0.60 5.18
C CYS A 26 -13.42 0.92 6.67
N GLY A 27 -12.50 0.35 7.47
CA GLY A 27 -12.45 0.73 8.88
C GLY A 27 -11.89 2.14 9.11
N ILE A 28 -11.49 2.47 10.34
CA ILE A 28 -11.48 3.87 10.83
C ILE A 28 -10.58 4.84 10.03
N LEU A 29 -9.51 4.33 9.42
CA LEU A 29 -8.60 5.13 8.59
C LEU A 29 -9.08 5.30 7.14
N GLY A 30 -10.20 4.68 6.77
CA GLY A 30 -10.81 4.80 5.46
C GLY A 30 -9.97 4.17 4.35
N LYS A 31 -10.31 4.52 3.11
CA LYS A 31 -9.70 3.99 1.89
C LYS A 31 -8.32 4.60 1.63
N TRP A 32 -7.37 3.76 1.26
CA TRP A 32 -6.07 4.19 0.72
C TRP A 32 -5.93 3.86 -0.76
N ASN A 33 -4.96 4.48 -1.42
CA ASN A 33 -4.57 4.17 -2.80
C ASN A 33 -3.06 3.94 -2.86
N ALA A 34 -2.63 2.80 -3.35
CA ALA A 34 -1.21 2.56 -3.64
C ALA A 34 -0.86 2.93 -5.10
N ASN A 35 0.40 3.28 -5.34
CA ASN A 35 1.01 3.35 -6.66
C ASN A 35 2.44 2.83 -6.57
N VAL A 36 2.92 2.18 -7.63
CA VAL A 36 4.29 1.66 -7.69
C VAL A 36 5.12 2.58 -8.58
N PHE A 37 6.30 2.98 -8.10
CA PHE A 37 7.28 3.77 -8.84
C PHE A 37 8.68 3.22 -8.60
N TYR A 38 9.68 3.75 -9.31
CA TYR A 38 11.06 3.27 -9.21
C TYR A 38 12.01 4.44 -8.91
N VAL A 39 12.93 4.21 -7.97
CA VAL A 39 14.03 5.13 -7.64
C VAL A 39 15.32 4.31 -7.60
N ASP A 40 16.33 4.71 -8.37
CA ASP A 40 17.60 3.98 -8.47
C ASP A 40 17.43 2.46 -8.68
N ARG A 41 16.55 2.08 -9.62
CA ARG A 41 16.14 0.68 -9.91
C ARG A 41 15.47 -0.07 -8.76
N LYS A 42 15.34 0.53 -7.58
CA LYS A 42 14.57 0.03 -6.45
C LYS A 42 13.10 0.34 -6.66
N LYS A 43 12.27 -0.63 -6.34
CA LYS A 43 10.83 -0.53 -6.50
C LYS A 43 10.22 0.05 -5.24
N CYS A 44 9.45 1.11 -5.37
CA CYS A 44 8.86 1.83 -4.25
C CYS A 44 7.35 1.86 -4.39
N TRP A 45 6.66 1.91 -3.26
CA TRP A 45 5.21 2.08 -3.19
C TRP A 45 4.93 3.43 -2.54
N ILE A 46 4.08 4.24 -3.17
CA ILE A 46 3.49 5.42 -2.55
C ILE A 46 2.02 5.11 -2.26
N ILE A 47 1.64 5.23 -1.01
CA ILE A 47 0.34 4.82 -0.50
C ILE A 47 -0.31 6.06 0.11
N SER A 48 -1.41 6.53 -0.47
CA SER A 48 -2.08 7.75 -0.07
C SER A 48 -3.43 7.48 0.56
N ASN A 49 -3.70 8.11 1.69
CA ASN A 49 -5.03 8.08 2.29
C ASN A 49 -5.99 8.93 1.44
N ALA A 50 -7.14 8.38 1.02
CA ALA A 50 -8.07 9.07 0.14
C ALA A 50 -8.72 10.30 0.80
N LYS A 51 -8.89 10.28 2.13
CA LYS A 51 -9.53 11.37 2.87
C LYS A 51 -8.52 12.44 3.30
N THR A 52 -7.44 12.02 3.96
CA THR A 52 -6.46 12.95 4.55
C THR A 52 -5.34 13.35 3.61
N GLN A 53 -5.19 12.65 2.47
CA GLN A 53 -4.06 12.78 1.54
C GLN A 53 -2.69 12.49 2.19
N TYR A 54 -2.68 11.90 3.40
CA TYR A 54 -1.45 11.47 4.05
C TYR A 54 -0.74 10.42 3.20
N LEU A 55 0.58 10.54 3.06
CA LEU A 55 1.40 9.69 2.21
C LEU A 55 2.28 8.77 3.06
N VAL A 56 2.31 7.49 2.70
CA VAL A 56 3.28 6.51 3.19
C VAL A 56 4.11 6.03 2.02
N ILE A 57 5.42 5.96 2.23
CA ILE A 57 6.37 5.55 1.19
C ILE A 57 7.08 4.29 1.68
N LEU A 58 6.93 3.20 0.92
CA LEU A 58 7.67 1.97 1.13
C LEU A 58 8.78 1.89 0.07
N THR A 59 10.02 1.72 0.50
CA THR A 59 11.19 1.72 -0.39
C THR A 59 11.75 0.31 -0.59
N ASP A 60 12.26 0.02 -1.79
CA ASP A 60 12.93 -1.25 -2.15
C ASP A 60 12.09 -2.52 -1.92
N ILE A 61 10.79 -2.46 -2.21
CA ILE A 61 9.86 -3.59 -2.07
C ILE A 61 10.12 -4.65 -3.13
N LYS A 62 10.48 -5.85 -2.69
CA LYS A 62 10.74 -7.03 -3.50
C LYS A 62 9.53 -7.96 -3.47
N SER A 63 9.50 -8.90 -4.42
CA SER A 63 8.43 -9.91 -4.47
C SER A 63 8.35 -10.76 -3.20
N ALA A 64 9.49 -11.01 -2.53
CA ALA A 64 9.55 -11.77 -1.29
C ALA A 64 8.93 -11.02 -0.09
N ASP A 65 8.85 -9.69 -0.18
CA ASP A 65 8.31 -8.83 0.89
C ASP A 65 6.78 -8.76 0.85
N LEU A 66 6.18 -9.10 -0.30
CA LEU A 66 4.73 -9.05 -0.49
C LEU A 66 3.95 -9.92 0.50
N LYS A 67 4.56 -10.99 1.02
CA LYS A 67 3.95 -11.86 2.06
C LYS A 67 3.82 -11.16 3.42
N ASN A 68 4.65 -10.16 3.68
CA ASN A 68 4.71 -9.40 4.94
C ASN A 68 4.39 -7.91 4.71
N ILE A 69 3.71 -7.59 3.59
CA ILE A 69 3.51 -6.20 3.16
C ILE A 69 2.70 -5.39 4.17
N GLU A 70 1.81 -6.04 4.91
CA GLU A 70 1.04 -5.43 6.00
C GLU A 70 1.93 -4.94 7.14
N GLU A 71 2.83 -5.79 7.61
CA GLU A 71 3.76 -5.44 8.68
C GLU A 71 4.70 -4.33 8.22
N ILE A 72 5.21 -4.42 6.99
CA ILE A 72 6.06 -3.39 6.39
C ILE A 72 5.34 -2.04 6.32
N PHE A 73 4.06 -2.04 5.90
CA PHE A 73 3.26 -0.82 5.87
C PHE A 73 3.05 -0.24 7.26
N LYS A 74 2.65 -1.04 8.25
CA LYS A 74 2.44 -0.60 9.64
C LYS A 74 3.70 0.02 10.23
N ASN A 75 4.85 -0.64 10.04
CA ASN A 75 6.14 -0.15 10.50
C ASN A 75 6.54 1.16 9.81
N ALA A 76 6.38 1.25 8.49
CA ALA A 76 6.70 2.47 7.74
C ALA A 76 5.78 3.63 8.14
N PHE A 77 4.47 3.40 8.26
CA PHE A 77 3.53 4.41 8.68
C PHE A 77 3.81 4.89 10.10
N TYR A 78 4.03 3.98 11.05
CA TYR A 78 4.43 4.35 12.41
C TYR A 78 5.71 5.17 12.44
N GLY A 79 6.76 4.73 11.72
CA GLY A 79 8.03 5.47 11.65
C GLY A 79 7.86 6.87 11.09
N GLN A 80 7.00 7.05 10.08
CA GLN A 80 6.70 8.37 9.52
C GLN A 80 5.90 9.24 10.48
N LEU A 81 4.89 8.69 11.18
CA LEU A 81 4.16 9.43 12.21
C LEU A 81 5.09 9.94 13.32
N VAL A 82 6.03 9.10 13.78
CA VAL A 82 7.04 9.50 14.76
C VAL A 82 7.94 10.60 14.21
N TYR A 83 8.39 10.47 12.97
CA TYR A 83 9.21 11.49 12.30
C TYR A 83 8.47 12.83 12.18
N ASP A 84 7.17 12.79 11.90
CA ASP A 84 6.28 13.96 11.81
C ASP A 84 5.91 14.54 13.19
N GLY A 85 6.44 13.97 14.29
CA GLY A 85 6.20 14.45 15.66
C GLY A 85 4.86 14.04 16.25
N ILE A 86 4.16 13.07 15.65
CA ILE A 86 2.88 12.57 16.14
C ILE A 86 3.14 11.52 17.23
N ILE A 87 2.84 11.89 18.48
CA ILE A 87 3.02 11.02 19.65
C ILE A 87 1.95 9.94 19.65
N THR A 88 2.32 8.72 19.27
CA THR A 88 1.47 7.52 19.33
C THR A 88 2.32 6.29 19.61
N GLY A 89 1.71 5.22 20.13
CA GLY A 89 2.35 3.91 20.23
C GLY A 89 2.15 3.08 18.97
N PHE A 90 3.08 2.18 18.67
CA PHE A 90 2.96 1.24 17.55
C PHE A 90 1.68 0.41 17.64
N GLU A 91 1.34 -0.11 18.83
CA GLU A 91 0.14 -0.90 19.04
C GLU A 91 -1.15 -0.14 18.69
N ASN A 92 -1.23 1.15 19.07
CA ASN A 92 -2.37 1.99 18.70
C ASN A 92 -2.50 2.15 17.18
N VAL A 93 -1.37 2.26 16.48
CA VAL A 93 -1.34 2.33 15.02
C VAL A 93 -1.75 1.00 14.40
N SER A 94 -1.21 -0.12 14.91
CA SER A 94 -1.50 -1.46 14.44
C SER A 94 -2.99 -1.80 14.59
N VAL A 95 -3.59 -1.49 15.75
CA VAL A 95 -5.02 -1.70 16.01
C VAL A 95 -5.90 -0.82 15.14
N LYS A 96 -5.53 0.46 14.93
CA LYS A 96 -6.30 1.36 14.04
C LYS A 96 -6.16 1.00 12.57
N ILE A 97 -5.06 0.39 12.17
CA ILE A 97 -4.84 -0.13 10.82
C ILE A 97 -5.51 -1.48 10.63
N GLY A 98 -5.69 -2.31 11.66
CA GLY A 98 -6.27 -3.63 11.43
C GLY A 98 -5.46 -4.49 10.45
N GLY A 99 -6.13 -5.30 9.64
CA GLY A 99 -5.52 -6.00 8.50
C GLY A 99 -5.53 -5.16 7.23
N LEU A 100 -4.60 -5.40 6.29
CA LEU A 100 -4.67 -4.77 4.96
C LEU A 100 -5.35 -5.69 3.94
N ASP A 101 -6.54 -5.30 3.52
CA ASP A 101 -7.12 -5.88 2.30
C ASP A 101 -6.54 -5.20 1.06
N PHE A 102 -6.44 -5.95 -0.03
CA PHE A 102 -5.97 -5.41 -1.31
C PHE A 102 -7.11 -5.50 -2.31
N LEU A 103 -7.69 -4.37 -2.71
CA LEU A 103 -8.86 -4.38 -3.62
C LEU A 103 -8.49 -3.98 -5.06
N PRO A 104 -9.30 -4.40 -6.06
CA PRO A 104 -9.08 -4.00 -7.44
C PRO A 104 -9.22 -2.49 -7.62
N THR A 105 -8.37 -1.94 -8.46
CA THR A 105 -8.48 -0.57 -8.92
C THR A 105 -9.65 -0.41 -9.87
N TYR A 106 -10.61 0.49 -9.59
CA TYR A 106 -11.52 0.98 -10.63
C TYR A 106 -10.69 1.77 -11.64
N ASN A 107 -10.41 1.16 -12.79
CA ASN A 107 -9.45 1.67 -13.76
C ASN A 107 -10.18 2.52 -14.81
N ASP A 108 -10.03 3.84 -14.73
CA ASP A 108 -10.15 4.69 -15.92
C ASP A 108 -8.86 4.50 -16.74
N LYS A 109 -9.00 4.06 -17.99
CA LYS A 109 -7.99 3.35 -18.81
C LYS A 109 -6.70 4.10 -19.18
N LYS A 110 -6.30 5.16 -18.46
CA LYS A 110 -5.18 6.04 -18.86
C LYS A 110 -3.99 6.10 -17.91
N LEU A 111 -4.01 5.42 -16.77
CA LEU A 111 -2.88 5.42 -15.85
C LEU A 111 -2.50 3.98 -15.46
N THR A 112 -1.22 3.65 -15.57
CA THR A 112 -0.60 2.42 -15.07
C THR A 112 -0.55 2.46 -13.54
N VAL A 113 -1.72 2.48 -12.92
CA VAL A 113 -1.92 2.78 -11.50
C VAL A 113 -2.64 1.61 -10.86
N PHE A 114 -1.95 0.93 -9.94
CA PHE A 114 -2.50 -0.12 -9.09
C PHE A 114 -3.10 0.49 -7.83
N LYS A 115 -4.30 1.09 -7.90
CA LYS A 115 -5.04 1.44 -6.68
C LYS A 115 -5.43 0.16 -5.96
N ILE A 116 -4.77 -0.07 -4.86
CA ILE A 116 -5.15 -1.02 -3.84
C ILE A 116 -5.90 -0.21 -2.79
N ILE A 117 -7.17 -0.56 -2.56
CA ILE A 117 -7.89 -0.07 -1.37
C ILE A 117 -7.36 -0.89 -0.21
N ILE A 118 -6.73 -0.21 0.73
CA ILE A 118 -6.45 -0.76 2.05
C ILE A 118 -7.66 -0.40 2.90
N SER A 119 -8.44 -1.40 3.31
CA SER A 119 -9.30 -1.25 4.49
C SER A 119 -8.43 -1.44 5.72
N ALA A 120 -8.77 -0.73 6.78
CA ALA A 120 -8.11 -0.87 8.06
C ALA A 120 -9.14 -1.29 9.11
N ASN A 121 -9.34 -2.60 9.32
CA ASN A 121 -10.45 -3.14 10.14
C ASN A 121 -10.20 -3.09 11.66
#